data_AF-A0A7W6NVN7-F1
#
_entry.id   AF-A0A7W6NVN7-F1
#
_cell.length_a   1.000
_cell.length_b   1.000
_cell.length_c   1.000
_cell.angle_alpha   90.00
_cell.angle_beta   90.00
_cell.angle_gamma   90.00
#
_symmetry.space_group_name_H-M   'P 1'
#
loop_
_entity.id
_entity.type
_entity.pdbx_description
1 polymer ?
#
loop_
_entity_poly.entity_id
_entity_poly.type
_entity_poly.pdbx_seq_one_letter_code
_entity_poly.pdbx_strand_id
1 'polypeptide(L)'
;MAFVTDTDLAATGAGQGAAMVGFIQNGTGAAPRIAMEKLRETVSVEDFGVVGDGVADDTAELQAALAAMAAGQALDLGTGKTFRISATLIFAKPIVILGGAKEQSKFLFAANGEYTDLGGGLGKVAMLFPHPDISIPVPSGANATRSRLQGFTVEMEEAGPSDLRGIVLNAPCYLSEVDVNAFGRAGFSIIAGDSTPLDGNANGSTLTNCTAMDNGGHGFETLGSDASQCRFDACRAFANGGWGFYEGGFLGNLYLSCEADNNAGGGFGADNSMPNTTVYLFCYAEINQNPLFSVNTRSLLLSCSPYAGANEDSGFVLAGLPSGDGYSARALTFAENAAVANVQGAGVSPGPFTRVGKNGFEHLPYAEASCRLQIRSLASTNYIDIYNDDTAVISFPQKTIVAGNISYKRPFMPNGFVVGPDAACGFLGAGTTSPVSGSFAAGGIWLHSQPIAGGHVGWVCVTGGSPGTWKAFGAIEP
;
A
#
# COMPACT_ATOMS: atom_id res chain seq x y z
N MET A 1 -23.76 -41.85 53.63
CA MET A 1 -23.80 -40.74 52.65
C MET A 1 -22.96 -39.63 53.24
N ALA A 2 -21.90 -39.19 52.56
CA ALA A 2 -21.28 -37.92 52.92
C ALA A 2 -22.31 -36.84 52.57
N PHE A 3 -22.74 -36.07 53.56
CA PHE A 3 -23.66 -34.97 53.34
C PHE A 3 -22.85 -33.79 52.81
N VAL A 4 -23.26 -33.25 51.65
CA VAL A 4 -22.73 -31.96 51.16
C VAL A 4 -23.40 -30.88 51.99
N THR A 5 -22.60 -30.05 52.65
CA THR A 5 -23.13 -28.91 53.41
C THR A 5 -23.35 -27.71 52.51
N ASP A 6 -24.17 -26.76 52.95
CA ASP A 6 -24.26 -25.43 52.33
C ASP A 6 -22.90 -24.74 52.27
N THR A 7 -22.07 -24.97 53.29
CA THR A 7 -20.69 -24.51 53.40
C THR A 7 -19.79 -25.12 52.31
N ASP A 8 -19.92 -26.42 52.02
CA ASP A 8 -19.17 -27.09 50.95
C ASP A 8 -19.56 -26.54 49.56
N LEU A 9 -20.83 -26.16 49.38
CA LEU A 9 -21.32 -25.62 48.11
C LEU A 9 -20.94 -24.15 47.91
N ALA A 10 -20.81 -23.38 49.00
CA ALA A 10 -20.39 -21.98 48.97
C ALA A 10 -18.86 -21.78 48.88
N ALA A 11 -18.08 -22.83 49.16
CA ALA A 11 -16.61 -22.76 49.17
C ALA A 11 -15.99 -22.88 47.76
N THR A 12 -14.81 -22.28 47.57
CA THR A 12 -14.05 -22.28 46.30
C THR A 12 -12.81 -23.18 46.33
N GLY A 13 -12.63 -23.95 47.41
CA GLY A 13 -11.50 -24.86 47.58
C GLY A 13 -11.53 -26.08 46.66
N ALA A 14 -10.42 -26.82 46.62
CA ALA A 14 -10.32 -28.03 45.82
C ALA A 14 -11.37 -29.08 46.25
N GLY A 15 -12.15 -29.57 45.29
CA GLY A 15 -13.24 -30.53 45.56
C GLY A 15 -14.50 -29.92 46.18
N GLN A 16 -14.60 -28.58 46.23
CA GLN A 16 -15.74 -27.84 46.78
C GLN A 16 -16.45 -27.00 45.71
N GLY A 17 -17.63 -26.47 46.04
CA GLY A 17 -18.40 -25.57 45.19
C GLY A 17 -18.67 -26.12 43.79
N ALA A 18 -18.30 -25.36 42.76
CA ALA A 18 -18.51 -25.74 41.36
C ALA A 18 -17.78 -27.03 40.94
N ALA A 19 -16.76 -27.48 41.69
CA ALA A 19 -16.09 -28.76 41.43
C ALA A 19 -16.99 -29.97 41.77
N MET A 20 -18.04 -29.77 42.57
CA MET A 20 -19.00 -30.80 43.00
C MET A 20 -20.23 -30.88 42.08
N VAL A 21 -20.40 -29.93 41.17
CA VAL A 21 -21.59 -29.80 40.32
C VAL A 21 -21.31 -30.38 38.94
N GLY A 22 -22.05 -31.42 38.55
CA GLY A 22 -22.01 -31.95 37.19
C GLY A 22 -22.66 -30.98 36.20
N PHE A 23 -22.06 -30.85 35.01
CA PHE A 23 -22.55 -30.06 33.90
C PHE A 23 -22.52 -30.90 32.62
N ILE A 24 -23.59 -30.86 31.83
CA ILE A 24 -23.62 -31.42 30.49
C ILE A 24 -24.18 -30.36 29.55
N GLN A 25 -23.47 -30.09 28.46
CA GLN A 25 -23.94 -29.13 27.47
C GLN A 25 -25.21 -29.69 26.79
N ASN A 26 -26.15 -28.81 26.45
CA ASN A 26 -27.32 -29.22 25.70
C ASN A 26 -26.91 -29.69 24.29
N GLY A 27 -27.40 -30.84 23.86
CA GLY A 27 -27.12 -31.41 22.54
C GLY A 27 -26.81 -32.91 22.59
N THR A 28 -27.33 -33.66 21.61
CA THR A 28 -27.05 -35.10 21.48
C THR A 28 -25.56 -35.34 21.28
N GLY A 29 -24.97 -36.19 22.13
CA GLY A 29 -23.54 -36.54 22.07
C GLY A 29 -22.63 -35.67 22.94
N ALA A 30 -23.17 -34.69 23.69
CA ALA A 30 -22.39 -33.94 24.67
C ALA A 30 -21.88 -34.86 25.79
N ALA A 31 -20.60 -34.73 26.16
CA ALA A 31 -20.00 -35.46 27.27
C ALA A 31 -20.21 -34.71 28.60
N PRO A 32 -20.51 -35.41 29.71
CA PRO A 32 -20.58 -34.80 31.03
C PRO A 32 -19.20 -34.34 31.51
N ARG A 33 -19.18 -33.24 32.27
CA ARG A 33 -18.00 -32.63 32.91
C ARG A 33 -18.41 -31.98 34.23
N ILE A 34 -17.48 -31.34 34.94
CA ILE A 34 -17.84 -30.52 36.12
C ILE A 34 -18.01 -29.05 35.75
N ALA A 35 -18.90 -28.34 36.45
CA ALA A 35 -19.22 -26.95 36.21
C ALA A 35 -17.98 -26.05 36.32
N MET A 36 -17.09 -26.33 37.29
CA MET A 36 -15.82 -25.61 37.45
C MET A 36 -14.97 -25.64 36.18
N GLU A 37 -14.82 -26.80 35.54
CA GLU A 37 -14.06 -26.91 34.29
C GLU A 37 -14.73 -26.11 33.19
N LYS A 38 -16.07 -26.07 33.14
CA LYS A 38 -16.82 -25.33 32.12
C LYS A 38 -16.66 -23.82 32.26
N LEU A 39 -16.78 -23.31 33.48
CA LEU A 39 -16.70 -21.87 33.75
C LEU A 39 -15.30 -21.32 33.50
N ARG A 40 -14.24 -22.13 33.65
CA ARG A 40 -12.84 -21.73 33.39
C ARG A 40 -12.42 -21.69 31.92
N GLU A 41 -13.31 -22.02 30.98
CA GLU A 41 -13.01 -21.93 29.55
C GLU A 41 -12.94 -20.49 29.04
N THR A 42 -13.56 -19.57 29.75
CA THR A 42 -13.55 -18.14 29.47
C THR A 42 -12.95 -17.43 30.66
N VAL A 43 -12.15 -16.41 30.39
CA VAL A 43 -11.59 -15.53 31.41
C VAL A 43 -12.08 -14.13 31.10
N SER A 44 -12.72 -13.49 32.07
CA SER A 44 -13.11 -12.09 32.04
C SER A 44 -12.17 -11.25 32.89
N VAL A 45 -12.02 -9.97 32.55
CA VAL A 45 -11.38 -8.98 33.43
C VAL A 45 -12.05 -8.90 34.81
N GLU A 46 -13.36 -9.17 34.89
CA GLU A 46 -14.12 -9.16 36.14
C GLU A 46 -13.69 -10.29 37.10
N ASP A 47 -13.12 -11.39 36.60
CA ASP A 47 -12.58 -12.47 37.43
C ASP A 47 -11.39 -12.01 38.29
N PHE A 48 -10.78 -10.88 37.93
CA PHE A 48 -9.66 -10.25 38.64
C PHE A 48 -10.06 -9.00 39.42
N GLY A 49 -11.36 -8.71 39.51
CA GLY A 49 -11.88 -7.58 40.29
C GLY A 49 -11.86 -6.24 39.55
N VAL A 50 -11.65 -6.22 38.24
CA VAL A 50 -11.77 -5.01 37.41
C VAL A 50 -13.19 -4.47 37.48
N VAL A 51 -13.34 -3.17 37.77
CA VAL A 51 -14.63 -2.51 37.95
C VAL A 51 -15.22 -2.12 36.59
N GLY A 52 -14.46 -1.37 35.80
CA GLY A 52 -14.84 -0.93 34.45
C GLY A 52 -15.98 0.09 34.43
N ASP A 53 -16.03 1.01 35.41
CA ASP A 53 -17.05 2.06 35.54
C ASP A 53 -16.62 3.43 34.98
N GLY A 54 -15.39 3.54 34.47
CA GLY A 54 -14.79 4.77 33.94
C GLY A 54 -14.32 5.76 35.00
N VAL A 55 -14.40 5.42 36.28
CA VAL A 55 -14.03 6.30 37.41
C VAL A 55 -12.96 5.64 38.28
N ALA A 56 -13.18 4.40 38.70
CA ALA A 56 -12.21 3.63 39.44
C ALA A 56 -10.96 3.37 38.58
N ASP A 57 -9.79 3.53 39.18
CA ASP A 57 -8.53 3.20 38.52
C ASP A 57 -8.36 1.68 38.49
N ASP A 58 -8.58 1.08 37.32
CA ASP A 58 -8.57 -0.37 37.08
C ASP A 58 -7.16 -0.90 36.75
N THR A 59 -6.12 -0.06 36.85
CA THR A 59 -4.78 -0.37 36.36
C THR A 59 -4.19 -1.64 36.97
N ALA A 60 -4.27 -1.80 38.29
CA ALA A 60 -3.62 -2.90 39.00
C ALA A 60 -4.31 -4.24 38.72
N GLU A 61 -5.63 -4.25 38.74
CA GLU A 61 -6.49 -5.40 38.51
C GLU A 61 -6.36 -5.87 37.05
N LEU A 62 -6.32 -4.94 36.09
CA LEU A 62 -6.14 -5.27 34.68
C LEU A 62 -4.73 -5.84 34.41
N GLN A 63 -3.69 -5.26 35.03
CA GLN A 63 -2.34 -5.82 34.96
C GLN A 63 -2.27 -7.23 35.57
N ALA A 64 -2.99 -7.49 36.67
CA ALA A 64 -3.10 -8.82 37.26
C ALA A 64 -3.79 -9.82 36.33
N ALA A 65 -4.87 -9.40 35.66
CA ALA A 65 -5.56 -10.20 34.65
C ALA A 65 -4.61 -10.60 33.51
N LEU A 66 -3.91 -9.63 32.91
CA LEU A 66 -2.92 -9.85 31.85
C LEU A 66 -1.78 -10.77 32.30
N ALA A 67 -1.30 -10.61 33.53
CA ALA A 67 -0.24 -11.44 34.09
C ALA A 67 -0.68 -12.90 34.28
N ALA A 68 -1.93 -13.13 34.68
CA ALA A 68 -2.49 -14.47 34.92
C ALA A 68 -2.77 -15.27 33.63
N MET A 69 -2.88 -14.61 32.47
CA MET A 69 -3.16 -15.28 31.20
C MET A 69 -2.05 -16.21 30.75
N ALA A 70 -2.44 -17.35 30.18
CA ALA A 70 -1.54 -18.17 29.38
C ALA A 70 -1.28 -17.51 28.02
N ALA A 71 -0.13 -17.80 27.41
CA ALA A 71 0.19 -17.30 26.08
C ALA A 71 -0.86 -17.78 25.05
N GLY A 72 -1.44 -16.83 24.33
CA GLY A 72 -2.48 -17.02 23.32
C GLY A 72 -3.89 -17.19 23.88
N GLN A 73 -4.08 -17.10 25.20
CA GLN A 73 -5.40 -17.19 25.82
C GLN A 73 -6.23 -15.93 25.53
N ALA A 74 -7.54 -16.10 25.43
CA ALA A 74 -8.49 -15.01 25.29
C ALA A 74 -8.86 -14.41 26.65
N LEU A 75 -8.81 -13.08 26.73
CA LEU A 75 -9.32 -12.27 27.82
C LEU A 75 -10.51 -11.47 27.30
N ASP A 76 -11.68 -11.72 27.88
CA ASP A 76 -12.92 -10.99 27.62
C ASP A 76 -12.94 -9.70 28.46
N LEU A 77 -13.14 -8.56 27.82
CA LEU A 77 -13.31 -7.28 28.50
C LEU A 77 -14.72 -7.15 29.09
N GLY A 78 -15.67 -7.97 28.66
CA GLY A 78 -17.09 -7.74 28.91
C GLY A 78 -17.63 -6.61 28.04
N THR A 79 -18.95 -6.46 28.02
CA THR A 79 -19.67 -5.49 27.17
C THR A 79 -20.03 -4.23 27.96
N GLY A 80 -19.83 -3.04 27.38
CA GLY A 80 -20.30 -1.79 27.99
C GLY A 80 -19.38 -1.25 29.09
N LYS A 81 -18.13 -1.72 29.15
CA LYS A 81 -17.18 -1.40 30.23
C LYS A 81 -16.23 -0.28 29.82
N THR A 82 -15.94 0.62 30.75
CA THR A 82 -14.89 1.64 30.58
C THR A 82 -13.84 1.46 31.65
N PHE A 83 -12.64 1.02 31.28
CA PHE A 83 -11.54 0.82 32.21
C PHE A 83 -10.72 2.09 32.28
N ARG A 84 -10.71 2.76 33.43
CA ARG A 84 -9.85 3.93 33.61
C ARG A 84 -8.45 3.47 34.00
N ILE A 85 -7.44 3.86 33.23
CA ILE A 85 -6.07 3.34 33.34
C ILE A 85 -5.07 4.47 33.52
N SER A 86 -4.30 4.46 34.60
CA SER A 86 -3.32 5.49 34.94
C SER A 86 -1.87 5.10 34.69
N ALA A 87 -1.59 3.95 34.05
CA ALA A 87 -0.23 3.56 33.67
C ALA A 87 -0.18 2.78 32.36
N THR A 88 1.01 2.63 31.77
CA THR A 88 1.19 1.81 30.57
C THR A 88 0.74 0.36 30.78
N LEU A 89 -0.02 -0.18 29.84
CA LEU A 89 -0.32 -1.60 29.75
C LEU A 89 0.70 -2.28 28.85
N ILE A 90 1.52 -3.17 29.44
CA ILE A 90 2.53 -3.95 28.71
C ILE A 90 2.00 -5.37 28.47
N PHE A 91 1.78 -5.70 27.21
CA PHE A 91 1.31 -7.02 26.79
C PHE A 91 2.49 -7.98 26.63
N ALA A 92 3.04 -8.43 27.75
CA ALA A 92 4.32 -9.17 27.78
C ALA A 92 4.25 -10.62 27.24
N LYS A 93 3.11 -11.07 26.71
CA LYS A 93 2.95 -12.41 26.13
C LYS A 93 1.91 -12.34 25.00
N PRO A 94 1.88 -13.33 24.07
CA PRO A 94 0.81 -13.38 23.08
C PRO A 94 -0.53 -13.43 23.80
N ILE A 95 -1.50 -12.61 23.41
CA ILE A 95 -2.82 -12.58 24.03
C ILE A 95 -3.90 -12.35 22.97
N VAL A 96 -5.12 -12.80 23.25
CA VAL A 96 -6.30 -12.43 22.49
C VAL A 96 -7.19 -11.53 23.36
N ILE A 97 -7.41 -10.28 22.96
CA ILE A 97 -8.34 -9.37 23.65
C ILE A 97 -9.64 -9.34 22.89
N LEU A 98 -10.75 -9.59 23.59
CA LEU A 98 -12.11 -9.57 23.03
C LEU A 98 -12.92 -8.47 23.73
N GLY A 99 -13.24 -7.39 23.02
CA GLY A 99 -14.05 -6.30 23.56
C GLY A 99 -15.48 -6.22 23.01
N GLY A 100 -15.84 -7.08 22.04
CA GLY A 100 -17.16 -7.06 21.40
C GLY A 100 -17.20 -6.13 20.19
N ALA A 101 -18.19 -5.23 20.12
CA ALA A 101 -18.16 -4.15 19.14
C ALA A 101 -17.31 -2.99 19.67
N LYS A 102 -16.60 -2.29 18.79
CA LYS A 102 -15.57 -1.32 19.18
C LYS A 102 -16.08 -0.12 19.98
N GLU A 103 -17.37 0.19 19.89
CA GLU A 103 -18.04 1.23 20.65
C GLU A 103 -18.50 0.78 22.05
N GLN A 104 -18.41 -0.51 22.38
CA GLN A 104 -18.97 -1.06 23.62
C GLN A 104 -17.99 -1.07 24.78
N SER A 105 -16.70 -1.33 24.52
CA SER A 105 -15.71 -1.42 25.58
C SER A 105 -14.55 -0.47 25.32
N LYS A 106 -14.11 0.23 26.37
CA LYS A 106 -13.16 1.34 26.27
C LYS A 106 -12.05 1.22 27.31
N PHE A 107 -10.81 1.42 26.89
CA PHE A 107 -9.71 1.78 27.79
C PHE A 107 -9.58 3.30 27.78
N LEU A 108 -9.86 3.94 28.91
CA LEU A 108 -9.74 5.38 29.10
C LEU A 108 -8.46 5.68 29.88
N PHE A 109 -7.44 6.16 29.18
CA PHE A 109 -6.14 6.49 29.78
C PHE A 109 -6.18 7.84 30.47
N ALA A 110 -5.66 7.90 31.70
CA ALA A 110 -5.72 9.06 32.59
C ALA A 110 -4.75 10.18 32.20
N ALA A 111 -5.20 11.43 32.16
CA ALA A 111 -4.35 12.57 31.78
C ALA A 111 -3.11 12.76 32.68
N ASN A 112 -3.23 12.33 33.94
CA ASN A 112 -2.18 12.38 34.96
C ASN A 112 -1.49 11.03 35.19
N GLY A 113 -1.57 10.09 34.24
CA GLY A 113 -0.97 8.76 34.34
C GLY A 113 0.56 8.72 34.21
N GLU A 114 1.15 7.61 34.65
CA GLU A 114 2.58 7.30 34.54
C GLU A 114 2.83 6.36 33.34
N TYR A 115 3.42 6.92 32.27
CA TYR A 115 3.62 6.19 31.01
C TYR A 115 5.09 5.92 30.71
N THR A 116 5.37 4.72 30.21
CA THR A 116 6.69 4.26 29.78
C THR A 116 7.21 5.11 28.63
N ASP A 117 8.43 5.63 28.79
CA ASP A 117 9.20 6.29 27.74
C ASP A 117 9.80 5.25 26.79
N LEU A 118 9.62 5.43 25.49
CA LEU A 118 10.14 4.56 24.44
C LEU A 118 11.61 4.87 24.08
N GLY A 119 12.18 5.95 24.62
CA GLY A 119 13.55 6.36 24.34
C GLY A 119 13.72 7.05 22.98
N GLY A 120 14.91 7.61 22.74
CA GLY A 120 15.31 8.14 21.44
C GLY A 120 14.40 9.23 20.83
N GLY A 121 13.64 9.95 21.66
CA GLY A 121 12.68 10.96 21.19
C GLY A 121 11.35 10.40 20.66
N LEU A 122 11.10 9.10 20.84
CA LEU A 122 9.84 8.44 20.44
C LEU A 122 8.65 8.75 21.35
N GLY A 123 8.88 9.41 22.48
CA GLY A 123 7.82 9.79 23.43
C GLY A 123 7.39 8.60 24.27
N LYS A 124 6.16 8.64 24.78
CA LYS A 124 5.62 7.64 25.70
C LYS A 124 4.57 6.75 25.05
N VAL A 125 4.18 5.68 25.72
CA VAL A 125 3.17 4.73 25.22
C VAL A 125 2.10 4.37 26.27
N ALA A 126 0.85 4.31 25.84
CA ALA A 126 -0.26 3.83 26.66
C ALA A 126 -0.40 2.29 26.61
N MET A 127 -0.36 1.68 25.43
CA MET A 127 -0.37 0.23 25.23
C MET A 127 0.84 -0.26 24.42
N LEU A 128 1.66 -1.13 25.01
CA LEU A 128 2.90 -1.63 24.39
C LEU A 128 2.83 -3.14 24.13
N PHE A 129 3.13 -3.52 22.89
CA PHE A 129 3.26 -4.90 22.43
C PHE A 129 4.73 -5.19 22.09
N PRO A 130 5.56 -5.58 23.08
CA PRO A 130 7.02 -5.67 22.91
C PRO A 130 7.49 -6.91 22.13
N HIS A 131 8.54 -6.73 21.34
CA HIS A 131 9.37 -7.83 20.82
C HIS A 131 10.36 -8.31 21.91
N PRO A 132 10.83 -9.57 21.88
CA PRO A 132 11.88 -10.04 22.79
C PRO A 132 13.16 -9.20 22.81
N ASP A 133 13.47 -8.54 21.68
CA ASP A 133 14.69 -7.74 21.51
C ASP A 133 14.48 -6.25 21.83
N ILE A 134 13.34 -5.88 22.43
CA ILE A 134 13.03 -4.47 22.71
C ILE A 134 14.09 -3.81 23.61
N SER A 135 14.52 -2.61 23.24
CA SER A 135 15.64 -1.89 23.88
C SER A 135 15.27 -1.03 25.09
N ILE A 136 14.05 -1.18 25.62
CA ILE A 136 13.57 -0.49 26.82
C ILE A 136 13.20 -1.47 27.94
N PRO A 137 13.17 -1.04 29.21
CA PRO A 137 12.76 -1.91 30.30
C PRO A 137 11.33 -2.43 30.13
N VAL A 138 11.19 -3.75 30.07
CA VAL A 138 9.93 -4.50 30.06
C VAL A 138 10.04 -5.70 31.00
N PRO A 139 8.94 -6.36 31.39
CA PRO A 139 9.01 -7.61 32.15
C PRO A 139 9.91 -8.64 31.46
N SER A 140 10.68 -9.39 32.26
CA SER A 140 11.62 -10.38 31.73
C SER A 140 10.92 -11.41 30.84
N GLY A 141 11.47 -11.62 29.64
CA GLY A 141 10.92 -12.56 28.65
C GLY A 141 9.67 -12.05 27.93
N ALA A 142 9.40 -10.74 27.97
CA ALA A 142 8.26 -10.14 27.28
C ALA A 142 8.29 -10.45 25.77
N ASN A 143 7.17 -10.93 25.25
CA ASN A 143 6.99 -11.23 23.83
C ASN A 143 5.52 -11.16 23.42
N ALA A 144 5.10 -10.07 22.80
CA ALA A 144 3.74 -9.88 22.35
C ALA A 144 3.42 -10.54 20.99
N THR A 145 4.38 -11.23 20.38
CA THR A 145 4.25 -11.74 19.00
C THR A 145 2.97 -12.57 18.82
N ARG A 146 2.22 -12.23 17.77
CA ARG A 146 0.91 -12.81 17.39
C ARG A 146 -0.25 -12.48 18.33
N SER A 147 -0.13 -11.43 19.13
CA SER A 147 -1.28 -10.90 19.87
C SER A 147 -2.38 -10.47 18.91
N ARG A 148 -3.63 -10.67 19.33
CA ARG A 148 -4.84 -10.35 18.57
C ARG A 148 -5.74 -9.46 19.40
N LEU A 149 -6.18 -8.36 18.82
CA LEU A 149 -7.07 -7.41 19.49
C LEU A 149 -8.31 -7.27 18.63
N GLN A 150 -9.47 -7.41 19.25
CA GLN A 150 -10.73 -7.31 18.55
C GLN A 150 -11.74 -6.48 19.32
N GLY A 151 -12.21 -5.40 18.69
CA GLY A 151 -13.47 -4.76 19.05
C GLY A 151 -13.43 -3.96 20.34
N PHE A 152 -12.70 -2.85 20.39
CA PHE A 152 -12.76 -1.90 21.52
C PHE A 152 -12.18 -0.53 21.13
N THR A 153 -12.40 0.46 21.99
CA THR A 153 -11.81 1.79 21.88
C THR A 153 -10.69 1.98 22.90
N VAL A 154 -9.63 2.68 22.49
CA VAL A 154 -8.58 3.19 23.36
C VAL A 154 -8.60 4.71 23.26
N GLU A 155 -8.78 5.39 24.38
CA GLU A 155 -9.04 6.82 24.41
C GLU A 155 -8.22 7.49 25.51
N MET A 156 -7.83 8.72 25.25
CA MET A 156 -7.14 9.57 26.21
C MET A 156 -8.14 10.53 26.88
N GLU A 157 -8.09 10.68 28.20
CA GLU A 157 -8.77 11.78 28.89
C GLU A 157 -8.30 13.15 28.33
N GLU A 158 -9.18 14.16 28.41
CA GLU A 158 -8.84 15.52 28.02
C GLU A 158 -7.54 16.01 28.70
N ALA A 159 -6.78 16.84 27.98
CA ALA A 159 -5.50 17.39 28.44
C ALA A 159 -4.41 16.32 28.74
N GLY A 160 -4.44 15.20 28.01
CA GLY A 160 -3.39 14.19 28.06
C GLY A 160 -1.99 14.68 27.62
N PRO A 161 -0.92 13.91 27.91
CA PRO A 161 0.44 14.30 27.57
C PRO A 161 0.65 14.42 26.06
N SER A 162 1.29 15.51 25.62
CA SER A 162 1.52 15.82 24.20
C SER A 162 2.46 14.83 23.47
N ASP A 163 3.21 14.02 24.21
CA ASP A 163 4.18 13.05 23.67
C ASP A 163 3.72 11.60 23.78
N LEU A 164 2.50 11.35 24.26
CA LEU A 164 1.95 10.02 24.50
C LEU A 164 1.32 9.43 23.23
N ARG A 165 1.70 8.20 22.90
CA ARG A 165 1.12 7.38 21.84
C ARG A 165 0.06 6.44 22.41
N GLY A 166 -0.95 6.11 21.62
CA GLY A 166 -1.98 5.15 21.99
C GLY A 166 -1.47 3.72 22.02
N ILE A 167 -1.41 3.08 20.85
CA ILE A 167 -0.96 1.69 20.71
C ILE A 167 0.37 1.65 19.96
N VAL A 168 1.38 1.00 20.56
CA VAL A 168 2.66 0.72 19.92
C VAL A 168 2.86 -0.77 19.72
N LEU A 169 2.96 -1.16 18.45
CA LEU A 169 3.32 -2.50 18.00
C LEU A 169 4.82 -2.54 17.72
N ASN A 170 5.56 -3.25 18.57
CA ASN A 170 6.98 -3.51 18.38
C ASN A 170 7.25 -4.98 17.98
N ALA A 171 6.24 -5.84 18.14
CA ALA A 171 6.18 -7.22 17.65
C ALA A 171 5.03 -7.41 16.65
N PRO A 172 5.01 -8.49 15.83
CA PRO A 172 3.96 -8.72 14.84
C PRO A 172 2.62 -8.97 15.52
N CYS A 173 1.64 -8.08 15.32
CA CYS A 173 0.31 -8.17 15.96
C CYS A 173 -0.82 -7.97 14.94
N TYR A 174 -2.03 -8.40 15.32
CA TYR A 174 -3.20 -8.39 14.45
C TYR A 174 -4.37 -7.69 15.14
N LEU A 175 -4.79 -6.54 14.61
CA LEU A 175 -5.85 -5.73 15.19
C LEU A 175 -7.03 -5.69 14.22
N SER A 176 -8.24 -5.86 14.74
CA SER A 176 -9.47 -5.73 13.97
C SER A 176 -10.51 -4.95 14.75
N GLU A 177 -11.09 -3.91 14.14
CA GLU A 177 -12.12 -3.08 14.78
C GLU A 177 -11.63 -2.50 16.12
N VAL A 178 -10.47 -1.84 16.09
CA VAL A 178 -9.93 -1.12 17.25
C VAL A 178 -9.85 0.35 16.90
N ASP A 179 -10.35 1.21 17.79
CA ASP A 179 -10.28 2.67 17.62
C ASP A 179 -9.30 3.27 18.64
N VAL A 180 -8.51 4.27 18.23
CA VAL A 180 -7.52 4.94 19.09
C VAL A 180 -7.64 6.47 18.95
N ASN A 181 -8.03 7.12 20.04
CA ASN A 181 -8.56 8.48 19.99
C ASN A 181 -7.86 9.43 20.98
N ALA A 182 -7.69 10.69 20.59
CA ALA A 182 -7.31 11.82 21.45
C ALA A 182 -5.90 11.76 22.09
N PHE A 183 -4.99 10.91 21.59
CA PHE A 183 -3.62 10.84 22.12
C PHE A 183 -2.79 12.04 21.68
N GLY A 184 -1.94 12.57 22.56
CA GLY A 184 -1.13 13.76 22.24
C GLY A 184 -0.14 13.57 21.10
N ARG A 185 0.29 12.33 20.84
CA ARG A 185 1.13 11.94 19.70
C ARG A 185 0.34 11.06 18.73
N ALA A 186 0.84 9.89 18.33
CA ALA A 186 0.16 9.08 17.32
C ALA A 186 -0.84 8.10 17.94
N GLY A 187 -1.91 7.80 17.20
CA GLY A 187 -2.89 6.78 17.59
C GLY A 187 -2.28 5.38 17.54
N PHE A 188 -2.03 4.88 16.34
CA PHE A 188 -1.32 3.60 16.12
C PHE A 188 0.11 3.86 15.66
N SER A 189 1.06 3.16 16.26
CA SER A 189 2.45 3.17 15.80
C SER A 189 3.00 1.76 15.67
N ILE A 190 3.52 1.43 14.50
CA ILE A 190 4.33 0.22 14.27
C ILE A 190 5.79 0.67 14.28
N ILE A 191 6.51 0.39 15.37
CA ILE A 191 7.86 0.90 15.59
C ILE A 191 8.80 -0.26 15.92
N ALA A 192 9.72 -0.53 15.00
CA ALA A 192 10.69 -1.60 15.14
C ALA A 192 11.85 -1.43 14.17
N GLY A 193 13.06 -1.75 14.62
CA GLY A 193 14.20 -1.89 13.72
C GLY A 193 15.52 -2.06 14.45
N ASP A 194 16.46 -2.73 13.80
CA ASP A 194 17.82 -2.87 14.30
C ASP A 194 18.51 -1.49 14.42
N SER A 195 19.04 -1.15 15.60
CA SER A 195 19.79 0.11 15.83
C SER A 195 18.99 1.40 15.55
N THR A 196 17.66 1.28 15.56
CA THR A 196 16.71 2.39 15.55
C THR A 196 16.33 2.72 17.00
N PRO A 197 15.58 3.80 17.31
CA PRO A 197 15.41 4.19 18.71
C PRO A 197 14.62 3.17 19.55
N LEU A 198 13.97 2.17 18.92
CA LEU A 198 13.34 1.02 19.60
C LEU A 198 13.65 -0.27 18.82
N ASP A 199 14.52 -1.12 19.38
CA ASP A 199 14.87 -2.41 18.79
C ASP A 199 13.63 -3.33 18.78
N GLY A 200 13.53 -4.23 17.80
CA GLY A 200 12.42 -5.17 17.67
C GLY A 200 12.10 -5.52 16.23
N ASN A 201 11.03 -6.29 16.04
CA ASN A 201 10.57 -6.69 14.71
C ASN A 201 9.05 -6.77 14.68
N ALA A 202 8.41 -5.81 14.01
CA ALA A 202 6.96 -5.73 13.88
C ALA A 202 6.48 -6.10 12.47
N ASN A 203 7.35 -6.69 11.64
CA ASN A 203 7.04 -7.02 10.27
C ASN A 203 5.81 -7.93 10.17
N GLY A 204 4.96 -7.67 9.17
CA GLY A 204 3.76 -8.48 8.95
C GLY A 204 2.60 -8.19 9.91
N SER A 205 2.68 -7.13 10.72
CA SER A 205 1.52 -6.66 11.49
C SER A 205 0.36 -6.28 10.56
N THR A 206 -0.86 -6.53 11.01
CA THR A 206 -2.07 -6.22 10.22
C THR A 206 -3.10 -5.48 11.06
N LEU A 207 -3.61 -4.38 10.52
CA LEU A 207 -4.70 -3.62 11.09
C LEU A 207 -5.86 -3.63 10.09
N THR A 208 -7.05 -4.03 10.55
CA THR A 208 -8.26 -4.13 9.74
C THR A 208 -9.38 -3.32 10.38
N ASN A 209 -10.01 -2.42 9.62
CA ASN A 209 -11.15 -1.62 10.06
C ASN A 209 -10.89 -0.86 11.39
N CYS A 210 -9.66 -0.40 11.59
CA CYS A 210 -9.25 0.36 12.76
C CYS A 210 -9.37 1.87 12.49
N THR A 211 -9.66 2.67 13.51
CA THR A 211 -9.83 4.13 13.37
C THR A 211 -8.89 4.90 14.29
N ALA A 212 -8.22 5.92 13.76
CA ALA A 212 -7.42 6.84 14.57
C ALA A 212 -7.97 8.26 14.44
N MET A 213 -8.43 8.87 15.54
CA MET A 213 -9.00 10.22 15.48
C MET A 213 -8.51 11.16 16.57
N ASP A 214 -8.48 12.45 16.23
CA ASP A 214 -8.19 13.56 17.15
C ASP A 214 -6.83 13.43 17.86
N ASN A 215 -5.89 12.68 17.30
CA ASN A 215 -4.56 12.52 17.88
C ASN A 215 -3.69 13.74 17.53
N GLY A 216 -2.88 14.25 18.45
CA GLY A 216 -2.02 15.43 18.22
C GLY A 216 -0.89 15.19 17.21
N GLY A 217 -0.52 13.93 16.96
CA GLY A 217 0.43 13.47 15.96
C GLY A 217 -0.25 12.74 14.80
N HIS A 218 0.34 11.64 14.31
CA HIS A 218 -0.20 10.87 13.19
C HIS A 218 -1.38 9.98 13.60
N GLY A 219 -2.32 9.73 12.70
CA GLY A 219 -3.34 8.69 12.95
C GLY A 219 -2.69 7.31 13.04
N PHE A 220 -2.03 6.92 11.96
CA PHE A 220 -1.23 5.71 11.86
C PHE A 220 0.20 6.07 11.44
N GLU A 221 1.18 5.43 12.03
CA GLU A 221 2.57 5.55 11.58
C GLU A 221 3.33 4.22 11.59
N THR A 222 4.28 4.10 10.67
CA THR A 222 5.31 3.06 10.66
C THR A 222 6.69 3.73 10.79
N LEU A 223 7.57 3.17 11.61
CA LEU A 223 8.91 3.70 11.83
C LEU A 223 9.94 2.57 12.00
N GLY A 224 11.04 2.64 11.24
CA GLY A 224 12.19 1.75 11.39
C GLY A 224 12.31 0.64 10.34
N SER A 225 13.42 -0.09 10.38
CA SER A 225 13.75 -1.11 9.38
C SER A 225 12.79 -2.31 9.40
N ASP A 226 12.29 -2.63 10.59
CA ASP A 226 11.48 -3.83 10.86
C ASP A 226 10.03 -3.49 11.18
N ALA A 227 9.58 -2.34 10.66
CA ALA A 227 8.17 -1.95 10.53
C ALA A 227 7.72 -2.05 9.04
N SER A 228 8.08 -3.16 8.40
CA SER A 228 7.90 -3.42 6.96
C SER A 228 6.93 -4.58 6.71
N GLN A 229 6.46 -4.74 5.47
CA GLN A 229 5.52 -5.81 5.09
C GLN A 229 4.22 -5.84 5.91
N CYS A 230 3.88 -4.74 6.55
CA CYS A 230 2.65 -4.56 7.30
C CYS A 230 1.49 -4.25 6.35
N ARG A 231 0.27 -4.54 6.81
CA ARG A 231 -0.96 -4.32 6.05
C ARG A 231 -1.96 -3.48 6.84
N PHE A 232 -2.48 -2.45 6.19
CA PHE A 232 -3.59 -1.66 6.67
C PHE A 232 -4.76 -1.87 5.70
N ASP A 233 -5.90 -2.34 6.22
CA ASP A 233 -7.07 -2.70 5.42
C ASP A 233 -8.30 -2.00 5.96
N ALA A 234 -8.93 -1.15 5.15
CA ALA A 234 -10.12 -0.36 5.53
C ALA A 234 -9.94 0.47 6.82
N CYS A 235 -8.71 0.90 7.11
CA CYS A 235 -8.40 1.74 8.26
C CYS A 235 -8.74 3.20 7.97
N ARG A 236 -9.09 3.98 9.01
CA ARG A 236 -9.51 5.37 8.84
C ARG A 236 -8.83 6.33 9.79
N ALA A 237 -8.38 7.48 9.31
CA ALA A 237 -7.66 8.49 10.08
C ALA A 237 -8.32 9.87 9.96
N PHE A 238 -8.82 10.41 11.07
CA PHE A 238 -9.63 11.64 11.08
C PHE A 238 -9.06 12.70 12.02
N ALA A 239 -9.01 13.95 11.56
CA ALA A 239 -8.77 15.11 12.42
C ALA A 239 -7.47 15.04 13.26
N ASN A 240 -6.44 14.33 12.78
CA ASN A 240 -5.17 14.22 13.50
C ASN A 240 -4.29 15.45 13.23
N GLY A 241 -3.44 15.83 14.19
CA GLY A 241 -2.53 16.98 14.09
C GLY A 241 -1.35 16.77 13.15
N GLY A 242 -1.02 15.53 12.84
CA GLY A 242 -0.06 15.12 11.81
C GLY A 242 -0.75 14.52 10.58
N TRP A 243 -0.04 13.67 9.84
CA TRP A 243 -0.60 12.86 8.76
C TRP A 243 -1.69 11.89 9.24
N GLY A 244 -2.68 11.62 8.38
CA GLY A 244 -3.60 10.51 8.61
C GLY A 244 -2.85 9.18 8.66
N PHE A 245 -2.03 8.92 7.64
CA PHE A 245 -1.12 7.77 7.56
C PHE A 245 0.29 8.25 7.24
N TYR A 246 1.26 7.88 8.06
CA TYR A 246 2.67 8.21 7.86
C TYR A 246 3.54 6.97 7.67
N GLU A 247 4.26 6.93 6.55
CA GLU A 247 5.15 5.83 6.19
C GLU A 247 6.62 6.22 6.39
N GLY A 248 7.19 5.81 7.52
CA GLY A 248 8.61 5.95 7.85
C GLY A 248 9.36 4.62 7.96
N GLY A 249 8.77 3.53 7.44
CA GLY A 249 9.42 2.22 7.35
C GLY A 249 10.46 2.15 6.22
N PHE A 250 11.27 1.09 6.22
CA PHE A 250 12.40 0.93 5.30
C PHE A 250 12.06 0.22 3.98
N LEU A 251 11.42 -0.95 4.00
CA LEU A 251 11.11 -1.72 2.77
C LEU A 251 9.76 -1.30 2.15
N GLY A 252 8.83 -0.87 2.99
CA GLY A 252 7.48 -0.45 2.60
C GLY A 252 6.38 -1.43 3.00
N ASN A 253 5.15 -0.95 2.89
CA ASN A 253 3.94 -1.57 3.41
C ASN A 253 2.80 -1.60 2.38
N LEU A 254 1.66 -2.19 2.74
CA LEU A 254 0.43 -2.18 1.94
C LEU A 254 -0.68 -1.42 2.66
N TYR A 255 -1.21 -0.39 1.99
CA TYR A 255 -2.44 0.30 2.40
C TYR A 255 -3.54 -0.02 1.40
N LEU A 256 -4.65 -0.59 1.90
CA LEU A 256 -5.77 -1.05 1.09
C LEU A 256 -7.05 -0.39 1.60
N SER A 257 -7.74 0.33 0.73
CA SER A 257 -9.05 0.95 1.01
C SER A 257 -9.06 1.83 2.27
N CYS A 258 -7.91 2.45 2.59
CA CYS A 258 -7.77 3.30 3.77
C CYS A 258 -8.29 4.72 3.50
N GLU A 259 -8.77 5.39 4.53
CA GLU A 259 -9.45 6.68 4.44
C GLU A 259 -8.80 7.71 5.35
N ALA A 260 -8.46 8.89 4.82
CA ALA A 260 -7.93 10.00 5.59
C ALA A 260 -8.81 11.24 5.42
N ASP A 261 -9.14 11.96 6.50
CA ASP A 261 -9.93 13.19 6.41
C ASP A 261 -9.53 14.21 7.49
N ASN A 262 -9.43 15.48 7.08
CA ASN A 262 -9.17 16.62 7.93
C ASN A 262 -7.88 16.52 8.79
N ASN A 263 -6.86 15.79 8.32
CA ASN A 263 -5.60 15.67 9.05
C ASN A 263 -4.70 16.88 8.75
N ALA A 264 -4.19 17.55 9.78
CA ALA A 264 -3.44 18.80 9.62
C ALA A 264 -2.09 18.61 8.91
N GLY A 265 -1.47 17.43 9.01
CA GLY A 265 -0.27 17.08 8.27
C GLY A 265 -0.51 16.60 6.84
N GLY A 266 -1.76 16.32 6.46
CA GLY A 266 -2.14 15.74 5.18
C GLY A 266 -2.69 14.31 5.27
N GLY A 267 -3.14 13.75 4.15
CA GLY A 267 -3.76 12.42 4.12
C GLY A 267 -2.76 11.29 4.31
N PHE A 268 -1.90 11.09 3.31
CA PHE A 268 -0.86 10.07 3.28
C PHE A 268 0.52 10.68 3.07
N GLY A 269 1.42 10.50 4.04
CA GLY A 269 2.78 11.02 4.00
C GLY A 269 3.81 9.89 4.04
N ALA A 270 5.00 10.13 3.49
CA ALA A 270 6.13 9.24 3.67
C ALA A 270 7.43 10.01 3.89
N ASP A 271 8.38 9.38 4.57
CA ASP A 271 9.76 9.87 4.65
C ASP A 271 10.49 9.61 3.32
N ASN A 272 10.80 10.67 2.57
CA ASN A 272 11.51 10.58 1.29
C ASN A 272 12.99 10.18 1.44
N SER A 273 13.56 10.22 2.65
CA SER A 273 14.92 9.73 2.91
C SER A 273 14.99 8.20 2.95
N MET A 274 13.87 7.54 3.24
CA MET A 274 13.81 6.08 3.30
C MET A 274 13.70 5.46 1.89
N PRO A 275 14.20 4.22 1.69
CA PRO A 275 14.12 3.52 0.42
C PRO A 275 12.78 2.80 0.17
N ASN A 276 11.73 3.08 0.95
CA ASN A 276 10.50 2.30 0.93
C ASN A 276 9.78 2.29 -0.43
N THR A 277 9.19 1.13 -0.75
CA THR A 277 8.42 0.86 -1.98
C THR A 277 6.97 0.52 -1.63
N THR A 278 6.33 1.39 -0.87
CA THR A 278 4.96 1.18 -0.35
C THR A 278 3.93 1.17 -1.48
N VAL A 279 2.90 0.35 -1.33
CA VAL A 279 1.79 0.26 -2.28
C VAL A 279 0.51 0.76 -1.62
N TYR A 280 -0.17 1.68 -2.30
CA TYR A 280 -1.46 2.23 -1.90
C TYR A 280 -2.52 1.82 -2.93
N LEU A 281 -3.55 1.12 -2.49
CA LEU A 281 -4.63 0.60 -3.33
C LEU A 281 -5.97 1.14 -2.83
N PHE A 282 -6.73 1.81 -3.69
CA PHE A 282 -8.09 2.30 -3.39
C PHE A 282 -8.18 3.22 -2.16
N CYS A 283 -7.08 3.90 -1.81
CA CYS A 283 -7.05 4.79 -0.65
C CYS A 283 -7.72 6.13 -0.97
N TYR A 284 -8.34 6.74 0.04
CA TYR A 284 -9.11 7.98 -0.06
C TYR A 284 -8.58 9.04 0.91
N ALA A 285 -8.43 10.29 0.48
CA ALA A 285 -8.02 11.41 1.32
C ALA A 285 -8.89 12.66 1.09
N GLU A 286 -9.88 13.00 1.93
CA GLU A 286 -10.74 14.19 1.73
C GLU A 286 -10.00 15.48 1.32
N ILE A 287 -10.62 16.28 0.44
CA ILE A 287 -10.01 17.49 -0.18
C ILE A 287 -9.72 18.64 0.81
N ASN A 288 -10.19 18.53 2.05
CA ASN A 288 -10.04 19.55 3.09
C ASN A 288 -8.66 19.54 3.78
N GLN A 289 -7.82 18.54 3.50
CA GLN A 289 -6.45 18.45 3.98
C GLN A 289 -5.44 18.72 2.84
N ASN A 290 -4.24 19.19 3.16
CA ASN A 290 -3.21 19.45 2.15
C ASN A 290 -1.81 19.20 2.74
N PRO A 291 -0.99 18.32 2.12
CA PRO A 291 -1.27 17.57 0.89
C PRO A 291 -2.13 16.32 1.12
N LEU A 292 -2.83 15.88 0.07
CA LEU A 292 -3.61 14.64 0.10
C LEU A 292 -2.68 13.42 0.14
N PHE A 293 -1.67 13.43 -0.74
CA PHE A 293 -0.62 12.43 -0.82
C PHE A 293 0.73 13.15 -1.00
N SER A 294 1.70 12.78 -0.19
CA SER A 294 3.10 13.16 -0.29
C SER A 294 3.96 11.96 0.08
N VAL A 295 4.07 11.04 -0.86
CA VAL A 295 4.70 9.72 -0.64
C VAL A 295 5.95 9.56 -1.50
N ASN A 296 6.79 8.57 -1.16
CA ASN A 296 8.05 8.32 -1.84
C ASN A 296 7.85 8.09 -3.35
N THR A 297 8.77 8.61 -4.18
CA THR A 297 8.74 8.43 -5.64
C THR A 297 8.79 6.98 -6.09
N ARG A 298 9.27 6.07 -5.22
CA ARG A 298 9.30 4.62 -5.45
C ARG A 298 8.00 3.90 -5.11
N SER A 299 7.05 4.59 -4.47
CA SER A 299 5.75 4.02 -4.11
C SER A 299 4.84 3.87 -5.32
N LEU A 300 3.90 2.94 -5.24
CA LEU A 300 2.88 2.69 -6.26
C LEU A 300 1.51 3.10 -5.72
N LEU A 301 0.79 3.96 -6.45
CA LEU A 301 -0.56 4.37 -6.11
C LEU A 301 -1.52 3.89 -7.20
N LEU A 302 -2.47 3.02 -6.84
CA LEU A 302 -3.50 2.53 -7.75
C LEU A 302 -4.89 2.93 -7.27
N SER A 303 -5.67 3.59 -8.13
CA SER A 303 -7.07 3.97 -7.90
C SER A 303 -7.31 4.76 -6.60
N CYS A 304 -6.40 5.64 -6.19
CA CYS A 304 -6.57 6.48 -5.00
C CYS A 304 -7.35 7.77 -5.32
N SER A 305 -8.15 8.31 -4.39
CA SER A 305 -8.91 9.57 -4.54
C SER A 305 -8.68 10.51 -3.38
N PRO A 306 -9.11 11.77 -3.47
CA PRO A 306 -9.17 12.64 -4.64
C PRO A 306 -7.74 13.00 -5.07
N TYR A 307 -7.53 13.24 -6.36
CA TYR A 307 -6.23 13.63 -6.94
C TYR A 307 -6.22 15.14 -7.26
N ALA A 308 -6.84 15.97 -6.42
CA ALA A 308 -6.81 17.41 -6.56
C ALA A 308 -5.64 17.96 -5.74
N GLY A 309 -4.46 18.10 -6.35
CA GLY A 309 -3.31 18.76 -5.71
C GLY A 309 -2.22 17.86 -5.14
N ALA A 310 -1.99 16.67 -5.70
CA ALA A 310 -0.76 15.94 -5.43
C ALA A 310 0.44 16.79 -5.88
N ASN A 311 1.33 17.15 -4.95
CA ASN A 311 2.60 17.79 -5.28
C ASN A 311 3.42 16.86 -6.17
N GLU A 312 4.26 17.44 -7.03
CA GLU A 312 5.03 16.79 -8.13
C GLU A 312 5.97 15.65 -7.70
N ASP A 313 6.07 15.34 -6.40
CA ASP A 313 6.96 14.35 -5.80
C ASP A 313 6.34 12.96 -5.57
N SER A 314 5.08 12.74 -5.99
CA SER A 314 4.37 11.48 -5.70
C SER A 314 4.73 10.34 -6.66
N GLY A 315 4.72 9.10 -6.16
CA GLY A 315 5.14 7.87 -6.85
C GLY A 315 4.40 7.51 -8.16
N PHE A 316 4.62 6.30 -8.69
CA PHE A 316 4.02 5.90 -9.97
C PHE A 316 2.51 5.73 -9.81
N VAL A 317 1.74 6.71 -10.31
CA VAL A 317 0.27 6.71 -10.21
C VAL A 317 -0.35 6.00 -11.40
N LEU A 318 -1.13 4.96 -11.13
CA LEU A 318 -1.98 4.31 -12.14
C LEU A 318 -3.44 4.50 -11.75
N ALA A 319 -4.07 5.50 -12.38
CA ALA A 319 -5.45 5.91 -12.17
C ALA A 319 -5.72 6.48 -10.76
N GLY A 320 -6.39 7.62 -10.70
CA GLY A 320 -7.06 8.07 -9.49
C GLY A 320 -8.57 7.88 -9.63
N LEU A 321 -9.28 7.68 -8.53
CA LEU A 321 -10.74 7.76 -8.50
C LEU A 321 -11.15 9.23 -8.77
N PRO A 322 -12.15 9.50 -9.63
CA PRO A 322 -12.48 10.85 -10.05
C PRO A 322 -13.04 11.68 -8.88
N SER A 323 -12.41 12.81 -8.58
CA SER A 323 -13.02 13.90 -7.81
C SER A 323 -13.90 14.74 -8.73
N GLY A 324 -15.08 15.12 -8.25
CA GLY A 324 -16.05 15.92 -9.00
C GLY A 324 -15.48 17.20 -9.59
N ASP A 325 -16.02 17.53 -10.77
CA ASP A 325 -15.92 18.77 -11.54
C ASP A 325 -14.52 19.18 -12.04
N GLY A 326 -13.90 18.32 -12.85
CA GLY A 326 -12.84 18.71 -13.78
C GLY A 326 -11.70 17.70 -13.95
N TYR A 327 -11.93 16.71 -14.81
CA TYR A 327 -10.97 15.90 -15.61
C TYR A 327 -9.45 16.02 -15.30
N SER A 328 -8.60 14.99 -15.16
CA SER A 328 -8.67 13.53 -15.23
C SER A 328 -7.28 12.99 -14.82
N ALA A 329 -7.18 12.08 -13.85
CA ALA A 329 -5.98 11.24 -13.75
C ALA A 329 -6.11 10.12 -14.81
N ARG A 330 -5.30 10.18 -15.88
CA ARG A 330 -5.32 9.14 -16.93
C ARG A 330 -4.56 7.91 -16.45
N ALA A 331 -5.31 6.86 -16.18
CA ALA A 331 -4.84 5.53 -15.85
C ALA A 331 -3.86 4.94 -16.88
N LEU A 332 -2.93 4.10 -16.41
CA LEU A 332 -2.47 2.96 -17.20
C LEU A 332 -3.61 1.95 -17.24
N THR A 333 -4.46 2.03 -18.26
CA THR A 333 -5.60 1.13 -18.42
C THR A 333 -5.15 -0.16 -19.13
N PHE A 334 -5.16 -1.29 -18.43
CA PHE A 334 -5.08 -2.61 -19.06
C PHE A 334 -6.48 -3.01 -19.53
N ALA A 335 -6.84 -2.64 -20.76
CA ALA A 335 -8.11 -3.02 -21.37
C ALA A 335 -7.87 -3.74 -22.70
N GLU A 336 -8.76 -4.68 -23.01
CA GLU A 336 -8.72 -5.43 -24.26
C GLU A 336 -9.00 -4.54 -25.49
N ASN A 337 -9.77 -3.45 -25.32
CA ASN A 337 -10.07 -2.49 -26.37
C ASN A 337 -10.47 -1.12 -25.79
N ALA A 338 -10.60 -0.12 -26.66
CA ALA A 338 -10.97 1.25 -26.29
C ALA A 338 -12.36 1.36 -25.65
N ALA A 339 -13.28 0.43 -25.95
CA ALA A 339 -14.61 0.41 -25.35
C ALA A 339 -14.57 -0.09 -23.89
N VAL A 340 -13.71 -1.07 -23.56
CA VAL A 340 -13.49 -1.56 -22.19
C VAL A 340 -12.63 -0.60 -21.38
N ALA A 341 -11.71 0.13 -22.02
CA ALA A 341 -10.99 1.22 -21.37
C ALA A 341 -11.93 2.39 -20.99
N ASN A 342 -13.08 2.49 -21.66
CA ASN A 342 -14.09 3.52 -21.48
C ASN A 342 -15.19 3.02 -20.53
N VAL A 343 -14.88 2.94 -19.22
CA VAL A 343 -15.83 2.50 -18.18
C VAL A 343 -16.88 3.58 -17.85
N GLN A 344 -17.02 4.65 -18.67
CA GLN A 344 -18.15 5.58 -18.57
C GLN A 344 -19.18 5.31 -19.67
N GLY A 345 -20.25 4.61 -19.30
CA GLY A 345 -21.50 4.66 -20.06
C GLY A 345 -22.11 6.05 -19.99
N ALA A 346 -21.79 6.93 -20.96
CA ALA A 346 -22.61 8.03 -21.47
C ALA A 346 -21.79 8.96 -22.38
N GLY A 347 -21.73 8.68 -23.68
CA GLY A 347 -21.57 9.73 -24.71
C GLY A 347 -20.27 10.53 -24.79
N VAL A 348 -19.21 10.20 -24.03
CA VAL A 348 -17.91 10.88 -24.11
C VAL A 348 -16.93 10.09 -24.97
N SER A 349 -16.31 10.74 -25.96
CA SER A 349 -15.31 10.10 -26.82
C SER A 349 -14.00 9.81 -26.07
N PRO A 350 -13.35 8.64 -26.32
CA PRO A 350 -12.15 8.24 -25.59
C PRO A 350 -10.94 9.13 -25.91
N GLY A 351 -10.29 9.68 -24.88
CA GLY A 351 -9.00 10.38 -25.00
C GLY A 351 -7.83 9.43 -25.31
N PRO A 352 -6.62 9.94 -25.63
CA PRO A 352 -5.46 9.09 -25.89
C PRO A 352 -5.10 8.24 -24.66
N PHE A 353 -4.75 6.98 -24.90
CA PHE A 353 -4.43 6.00 -23.86
C PHE A 353 -3.20 5.16 -24.24
N THR A 354 -2.56 4.61 -23.22
CA THR A 354 -1.43 3.68 -23.35
C THR A 354 -1.85 2.32 -22.82
N ARG A 355 -1.66 1.26 -23.61
CA ARG A 355 -1.93 -0.14 -23.20
C ARG A 355 -0.66 -0.98 -23.26
N VAL A 356 -0.57 -1.95 -22.35
CA VAL A 356 0.38 -3.07 -22.43
C VAL A 356 -0.44 -4.34 -22.63
N GLY A 357 -0.34 -4.95 -23.80
CA GLY A 357 -1.13 -6.11 -24.18
C GLY A 357 -0.31 -7.23 -24.83
N LYS A 358 -0.98 -8.24 -25.38
CA LYS A 358 -0.32 -9.36 -26.10
C LYS A 358 0.62 -8.89 -27.22
N ASN A 359 0.34 -7.72 -27.78
CA ASN A 359 1.13 -7.09 -28.83
C ASN A 359 2.11 -6.04 -28.31
N GLY A 360 2.49 -6.05 -27.03
CA GLY A 360 3.50 -5.13 -26.48
C GLY A 360 2.95 -3.79 -25.98
N PHE A 361 3.78 -2.75 -26.04
CA PHE A 361 3.45 -1.39 -25.60
C PHE A 361 2.82 -0.60 -26.75
N GLU A 362 1.65 -0.02 -26.54
CA GLU A 362 0.92 0.71 -27.58
C GLU A 362 0.37 2.04 -27.06
N HIS A 363 0.62 3.13 -27.78
CA HIS A 363 0.03 4.44 -27.53
C HIS A 363 -0.97 4.80 -28.63
N LEU A 364 -2.25 4.91 -28.27
CA LEU A 364 -3.32 5.19 -29.23
C LEU A 364 -3.80 6.63 -29.09
N PRO A 365 -3.81 7.42 -30.19
CA PRO A 365 -4.57 8.66 -30.21
C PRO A 365 -6.08 8.37 -30.23
N TYR A 366 -6.85 9.36 -29.80
CA TYR A 366 -8.31 9.44 -29.79
C TYR A 366 -9.07 8.60 -30.85
N ALA A 367 -10.13 7.90 -30.40
CA ALA A 367 -11.19 7.23 -31.17
C ALA A 367 -10.75 6.38 -32.38
N GLU A 368 -10.60 5.06 -32.20
CA GLU A 368 -10.39 4.04 -33.25
C GLU A 368 -9.35 4.35 -34.34
N ALA A 369 -8.54 5.38 -34.13
CA ALA A 369 -7.46 5.73 -35.01
C ALA A 369 -6.27 4.80 -34.73
N SER A 370 -5.59 4.45 -35.81
CA SER A 370 -4.39 3.64 -35.84
C SER A 370 -3.38 4.05 -34.75
N CYS A 371 -2.66 3.07 -34.23
CA CYS A 371 -1.75 3.30 -33.11
C CYS A 371 -0.51 4.09 -33.57
N ARG A 372 -0.29 5.27 -32.99
CA ARG A 372 0.84 6.15 -33.32
C ARG A 372 2.21 5.58 -32.97
N LEU A 373 2.27 4.74 -31.93
CA LEU A 373 3.52 4.14 -31.49
C LEU A 373 3.25 2.77 -30.89
N GLN A 374 3.72 1.71 -31.55
CA GLN A 374 3.76 0.36 -30.97
C GLN A 374 5.19 -0.14 -30.89
N ILE A 375 5.56 -0.73 -29.76
CA ILE A 375 6.80 -1.51 -29.64
C ILE A 375 6.37 -2.97 -29.50
N ARG A 376 6.51 -3.73 -30.59
CA ARG A 376 6.02 -5.11 -30.64
C ARG A 376 6.92 -6.04 -31.42
N SER A 377 6.92 -7.30 -31.01
CA SER A 377 7.41 -8.42 -31.84
C SER A 377 6.19 -9.05 -32.49
N LEU A 378 5.99 -8.84 -33.79
CA LEU A 378 4.99 -9.61 -34.54
C LEU A 378 5.44 -11.07 -34.63
N ALA A 379 4.51 -11.99 -34.87
CA ALA A 379 4.72 -13.45 -34.84
C ALA A 379 5.91 -13.99 -35.68
N SER A 380 6.56 -13.18 -36.52
CA SER A 380 7.90 -13.47 -37.07
C SER A 380 9.00 -13.15 -36.05
N THR A 381 9.62 -14.19 -35.49
CA THR A 381 10.71 -14.19 -34.47
C THR A 381 12.04 -13.50 -34.84
N ASN A 382 12.02 -12.55 -35.79
CA ASN A 382 13.23 -11.97 -36.36
C ASN A 382 13.46 -10.51 -35.99
N TYR A 383 12.43 -9.77 -35.52
CA TYR A 383 12.53 -8.35 -35.22
C TYR A 383 11.74 -7.93 -33.98
N ILE A 384 12.22 -6.87 -33.31
CA ILE A 384 11.41 -5.98 -32.47
C ILE A 384 11.23 -4.72 -33.30
N ASP A 385 10.00 -4.31 -33.54
CA ASP A 385 9.72 -3.14 -34.37
C ASP A 385 9.06 -2.03 -33.56
N ILE A 386 9.42 -0.80 -33.90
CA ILE A 386 8.69 0.41 -33.57
C ILE A 386 7.77 0.69 -34.76
N TYR A 387 6.45 0.65 -34.55
CA TYR A 387 5.44 0.95 -35.56
C TYR A 387 4.86 2.35 -35.36
N ASN A 388 4.46 2.95 -36.47
CA ASN A 388 3.52 4.06 -36.53
C ASN A 388 2.38 3.65 -37.49
N ASP A 389 1.14 3.61 -37.01
CA ASP A 389 -0.05 3.24 -37.77
C ASP A 389 0.14 1.96 -38.62
N ASP A 390 0.54 0.87 -37.96
CA ASP A 390 0.86 -0.45 -38.54
C ASP A 390 2.05 -0.49 -39.53
N THR A 391 2.76 0.62 -39.70
CA THR A 391 3.99 0.70 -40.50
C THR A 391 5.22 0.63 -39.60
N ALA A 392 6.09 -0.36 -39.78
CA ALA A 392 7.36 -0.42 -39.06
C ALA A 392 8.23 0.77 -39.48
N VAL A 393 8.57 1.67 -38.55
CA VAL A 393 9.45 2.82 -38.81
C VAL A 393 10.89 2.50 -38.41
N ILE A 394 11.09 1.67 -37.38
CA ILE A 394 12.39 1.18 -36.95
C ILE A 394 12.26 -0.30 -36.59
N SER A 395 13.16 -1.12 -37.11
CA SER A 395 13.23 -2.56 -36.87
C SER A 395 14.57 -2.92 -36.23
N PHE A 396 14.54 -3.64 -35.12
CA PHE A 396 15.71 -4.17 -34.42
C PHE A 396 15.82 -5.68 -34.69
N PRO A 397 16.79 -6.13 -35.50
CA PRO A 397 16.90 -7.54 -35.85
C PRO A 397 17.36 -8.37 -34.64
N GLN A 398 16.65 -9.45 -34.34
CA GLN A 398 16.90 -10.34 -33.20
C GLN A 398 17.77 -11.56 -33.53
N LYS A 399 18.00 -11.86 -34.81
CA LYS A 399 18.81 -13.01 -35.26
C LYS A 399 19.99 -12.58 -36.13
N THR A 400 21.07 -13.35 -36.03
CA THR A 400 22.38 -13.07 -36.63
C THR A 400 22.36 -12.90 -38.15
N ILE A 401 21.38 -13.47 -38.86
CA ILE A 401 21.20 -13.31 -40.30
C ILE A 401 19.71 -13.23 -40.61
N VAL A 402 19.20 -12.03 -40.89
CA VAL A 402 18.00 -11.88 -41.72
C VAL A 402 18.49 -11.53 -43.12
N ALA A 403 18.00 -12.23 -44.15
CA ALA A 403 18.55 -12.20 -45.51
C ALA A 403 18.87 -10.77 -46.01
N GLY A 404 20.11 -10.55 -46.49
CA GLY A 404 20.63 -9.25 -46.89
C GLY A 404 21.59 -8.63 -45.86
N ASN A 405 22.21 -7.49 -46.18
CA ASN A 405 23.25 -6.81 -45.39
C ASN A 405 22.79 -6.26 -44.01
N ILE A 406 21.74 -6.83 -43.40
CA ILE A 406 21.14 -6.36 -42.15
C ILE A 406 21.86 -7.03 -40.98
N SER A 407 22.66 -6.25 -40.25
CA SER A 407 23.34 -6.70 -39.03
C SER A 407 22.40 -6.61 -37.82
N TYR A 408 22.33 -7.64 -36.99
CA TYR A 408 21.59 -7.64 -35.71
C TYR A 408 22.03 -6.56 -34.71
N LYS A 409 23.16 -5.87 -34.97
CA LYS A 409 23.65 -4.76 -34.15
C LYS A 409 23.24 -3.38 -34.65
N ARG A 410 22.49 -3.28 -35.75
CA ARG A 410 22.13 -2.01 -36.36
C ARG A 410 20.61 -1.89 -36.51
N PRO A 411 20.01 -0.75 -36.11
CA PRO A 411 18.61 -0.50 -36.42
C PRO A 411 18.44 -0.45 -37.94
N PHE A 412 17.40 -1.11 -38.41
CA PHE A 412 16.96 -1.08 -39.80
C PHE A 412 15.75 -0.14 -39.91
N MET A 413 15.78 0.78 -40.87
CA MET A 413 14.71 1.75 -41.09
C MET A 413 14.07 1.44 -42.45
N PRO A 414 13.10 0.50 -42.52
CA PRO A 414 12.56 -0.01 -43.78
C PRO A 414 11.92 1.06 -44.66
N ASN A 415 11.48 2.17 -44.05
CA ASN A 415 10.81 3.28 -44.70
C ASN A 415 11.67 4.56 -44.73
N GLY A 416 12.99 4.42 -44.55
CA GLY A 416 13.94 5.52 -44.63
C GLY A 416 14.15 6.29 -43.32
N PHE A 417 15.04 7.28 -43.38
CA PHE A 417 15.44 8.16 -42.28
C PHE A 417 15.52 9.61 -42.75
N VAL A 418 14.79 10.49 -42.06
CA VAL A 418 14.72 11.91 -42.37
C VAL A 418 15.60 12.69 -41.39
N VAL A 419 16.31 13.70 -41.88
CA VAL A 419 17.23 14.55 -41.09
C VAL A 419 16.91 16.03 -41.28
N GLY A 420 16.94 16.79 -40.18
CA GLY A 420 16.69 18.22 -40.18
C GLY A 420 15.23 18.59 -39.93
N PRO A 421 14.92 19.91 -39.86
CA PRO A 421 13.58 20.41 -39.52
C PRO A 421 12.55 20.20 -40.64
N ASP A 422 13.00 19.95 -41.87
CA ASP A 422 12.14 19.72 -43.02
C ASP A 422 12.00 18.22 -43.30
N ALA A 423 10.76 17.72 -43.32
CA ALA A 423 10.44 16.32 -43.60
C ALA A 423 10.85 15.83 -45.01
N ALA A 424 11.47 16.70 -45.79
CA ALA A 424 11.84 16.54 -47.19
C ALA A 424 13.29 16.07 -47.40
N CYS A 425 14.15 16.18 -46.38
CA CYS A 425 15.59 15.91 -46.49
C CYS A 425 15.96 14.62 -45.76
N GLY A 426 16.39 13.57 -46.47
CA GLY A 426 16.72 12.30 -45.84
C GLY A 426 16.96 11.14 -46.79
N PHE A 427 17.40 10.01 -46.26
CA PHE A 427 17.50 8.73 -46.99
C PHE A 427 16.14 8.07 -47.01
N LEU A 428 15.39 8.22 -48.10
CA LEU A 428 14.00 7.78 -48.19
C LEU A 428 13.86 6.30 -48.58
N GLY A 429 14.93 5.68 -49.08
CA GLY A 429 14.96 4.27 -49.46
C GLY A 429 16.12 3.92 -50.37
N ALA A 430 16.08 2.72 -50.97
CA ALA A 430 17.09 2.25 -51.91
C ALA A 430 16.48 1.35 -53.01
N GLY A 431 17.10 1.35 -54.19
CA GLY A 431 16.67 0.52 -55.32
C GLY A 431 17.71 0.49 -56.44
N THR A 432 17.47 -0.32 -57.48
CA THR A 432 18.32 -0.37 -58.68
C THR A 432 17.98 0.73 -59.69
N THR A 433 16.89 1.47 -59.48
CA THR A 433 16.46 2.62 -60.26
C THR A 433 15.87 3.70 -59.34
N SER A 434 15.75 4.93 -59.83
CA SER A 434 15.03 6.00 -59.11
C SER A 434 13.54 5.66 -58.96
N PRO A 435 12.86 6.14 -57.89
CA PRO A 435 11.44 5.88 -57.67
C PRO A 435 10.56 6.27 -58.88
N VAL A 436 9.66 5.36 -59.27
CA VAL A 436 8.68 5.57 -60.36
C VAL A 436 7.25 5.82 -59.83
N SER A 437 7.04 5.67 -58.52
CA SER A 437 5.77 5.92 -57.83
C SER A 437 6.03 6.28 -56.36
N GLY A 438 5.05 6.85 -55.67
CA GLY A 438 5.18 7.42 -54.31
C GLY A 438 5.20 8.95 -54.34
N SER A 439 5.01 9.63 -53.22
CA SER A 439 5.07 11.10 -53.12
C SER A 439 6.35 11.51 -52.41
N PHE A 440 7.14 12.39 -53.04
CA PHE A 440 8.45 12.80 -52.54
C PHE A 440 8.64 14.30 -52.63
N ALA A 441 9.29 14.88 -51.62
CA ALA A 441 9.67 16.28 -51.63
C ALA A 441 11.09 16.46 -52.19
N ALA A 442 11.41 17.68 -52.63
CA ALA A 442 12.77 18.02 -53.05
C ALA A 442 13.73 17.90 -51.86
N GLY A 443 14.93 17.35 -52.07
CA GLY A 443 15.91 17.05 -51.02
C GLY A 443 15.94 15.57 -50.59
N GLY A 444 14.97 14.76 -51.02
CA GLY A 444 14.94 13.32 -50.74
C GLY A 444 16.06 12.56 -51.46
N ILE A 445 16.75 11.66 -50.74
CA ILE A 445 17.84 10.82 -51.25
C ILE A 445 17.36 9.37 -51.38
N TRP A 446 17.60 8.77 -52.54
CA TRP A 446 17.34 7.36 -52.82
C TRP A 446 18.63 6.65 -53.20
N LEU A 447 19.09 5.70 -52.39
CA LEU A 447 20.39 5.05 -52.59
C LEU A 447 20.31 3.96 -53.67
N HIS A 448 21.38 3.78 -54.42
CA HIS A 448 21.51 2.66 -55.34
C HIS A 448 21.77 1.37 -54.54
N SER A 449 20.93 0.34 -54.68
CA SER A 449 21.08 -0.90 -53.90
C SER A 449 22.14 -1.87 -54.43
N GLN A 450 22.61 -1.66 -55.67
CA GLN A 450 23.71 -2.42 -56.30
C GLN A 450 24.68 -1.48 -57.05
N PRO A 451 25.36 -0.56 -56.35
CA PRO A 451 26.22 0.42 -57.01
C PRO A 451 27.39 -0.29 -57.72
N ILE A 452 27.72 0.16 -58.94
CA ILE A 452 28.84 -0.37 -59.74
C ILE A 452 29.86 0.73 -60.00
N ALA A 453 31.11 0.34 -60.27
CA ALA A 453 32.16 1.27 -60.68
C ALA A 453 31.77 1.99 -61.99
N GLY A 454 32.05 3.29 -62.08
CA GLY A 454 31.54 4.17 -63.14
C GLY A 454 30.04 4.52 -63.03
N GLY A 455 29.34 4.01 -62.02
CA GLY A 455 27.94 4.31 -61.72
C GLY A 455 27.75 5.53 -60.81
N HIS A 456 26.64 5.57 -60.10
CA HIS A 456 26.31 6.64 -59.14
C HIS A 456 25.88 6.04 -57.79
N VAL A 457 26.13 6.75 -56.70
CA VAL A 457 25.73 6.38 -55.33
C VAL A 457 24.21 6.30 -55.20
N GLY A 458 23.47 7.12 -55.92
CA GLY A 458 22.00 7.12 -55.91
C GLY A 458 21.40 8.30 -56.66
N TRP A 459 20.18 8.67 -56.29
CA TRP A 459 19.44 9.80 -56.84
C TRP A 459 18.97 10.76 -55.75
N VAL A 460 18.90 12.05 -56.09
CA VAL A 460 18.30 13.10 -55.28
C VAL A 460 17.09 13.69 -56.00
N CYS A 461 16.00 13.87 -55.27
CA CYS A 461 14.80 14.54 -55.78
C CYS A 461 15.07 16.04 -55.84
N VAL A 462 15.09 16.63 -57.04
CA VAL A 462 15.35 18.07 -57.23
C VAL A 462 14.07 18.89 -57.32
N THR A 463 12.95 18.24 -57.64
CA THR A 463 11.62 18.85 -57.67
C THR A 463 10.63 17.84 -57.11
N GLY A 464 9.90 18.20 -56.04
CA GLY A 464 8.92 17.30 -55.42
C GLY A 464 7.76 16.93 -56.36
N GLY A 465 7.11 15.80 -56.09
CA GLY A 465 5.97 15.30 -56.84
C GLY A 465 5.70 13.81 -56.62
N SER A 466 4.84 13.23 -57.45
CA SER A 466 4.52 11.80 -57.40
C SER A 466 4.93 11.08 -58.70
N PRO A 467 6.21 10.67 -58.88
CA PRO A 467 7.28 10.51 -57.87
C PRO A 467 8.27 11.68 -57.74
N GLY A 468 8.06 12.81 -58.42
CA GLY A 468 9.01 13.93 -58.44
C GLY A 468 10.08 13.78 -59.52
N THR A 469 11.00 14.74 -59.60
CA THR A 469 12.09 14.75 -60.59
C THR A 469 13.40 14.35 -59.92
N TRP A 470 13.98 13.24 -60.37
CA TRP A 470 15.18 12.64 -59.78
C TRP A 470 16.43 12.87 -60.64
N LYS A 471 17.54 13.18 -59.98
CA LYS A 471 18.87 13.33 -60.62
C LYS A 471 19.88 12.41 -59.94
N ALA A 472 20.68 11.71 -60.72
CA ALA A 472 21.76 10.89 -60.19
C ALA A 472 22.80 11.78 -59.49
N PHE A 473 23.39 11.31 -58.39
CA PHE A 473 24.43 12.02 -57.66
C PHE A 473 25.50 11.05 -57.14
N GLY A 474 26.67 11.59 -56.82
CA GLY A 474 27.81 10.82 -56.30
C GLY A 474 28.34 9.83 -57.34
N ALA A 475 28.98 10.33 -58.41
CA ALA A 475 29.65 9.46 -59.38
C ALA A 475 30.68 8.55 -58.67
N ILE A 476 30.72 7.27 -59.05
CA ILE A 476 31.60 6.26 -58.48
C ILE A 476 32.78 6.11 -59.43
N GLU A 477 34.01 6.26 -58.92
CA GLU A 477 35.21 6.12 -59.74
C GLU A 477 35.25 4.72 -60.44
N PRO A 478 35.66 4.66 -61.72
CA PRO A 478 35.70 3.41 -62.50
C PRO A 478 36.62 2.32 -61.93
#